data_AF-A0A9D4W6K1-F1
#
_entry.id   AF-A0A9D4W6K1-F1
#
_cell.length_a   1.000
_cell.length_b   1.000
_cell.length_c   1.000
_cell.angle_alpha   90.00
_cell.angle_beta   90.00
_cell.angle_gamma   90.00
#
_symmetry.space_group_name_H-M   'P 1'
#
loop_
_entity.id
_entity.type
_entity.pdbx_description
1 polymer ?
#
loop_
_entity_poly.entity_id
_entity_poly.type
_entity_poly.pdbx_seq_one_letter_code
_entity_poly.pdbx_strand_id
1 'polypeptide(L)'
;MWNLHGRCEEFIAKCWFVQVIDCPMFFVSKKSQLLKSELKTWNKEVFGNIHVLIQNASAKPTNIHAQLIGNEGNKELNDQEVIPQKELEKVFTMEEVFWKDKAKSKWHLEGHKYIFICSKIRMAKNIITHIITNEGLLHDPDEMEAHDEVKKDVFNLNKDSAPGVDGFGGIFYHYFWSIIKKNVTSAVTQFFKYGWIMPKYKSNNIILLPKYMDVDSMDSFTLISLANFKVKIITKILAGMLAIFMPTLISK
;
A
#
# COMPACT_ATOMS: atom_id res chain seq x y z
N MET A 1 -4.80 8.25 5.55
CA MET A 1 -4.99 9.08 6.78
C MET A 1 -3.68 9.74 7.21
N TRP A 2 -2.58 8.99 7.22
CA TRP A 2 -1.26 9.45 7.66
C TRP A 2 -0.74 10.71 6.95
N ASN A 3 -0.91 10.78 5.64
CA ASN A 3 -0.46 11.90 4.80
C ASN A 3 -1.14 13.24 5.09
N LEU A 4 -2.22 13.28 5.88
CA LEU A 4 -2.92 14.51 6.26
C LEU A 4 -2.33 15.14 7.53
N HIS A 5 -1.49 14.42 8.27
CA HIS A 5 -0.93 14.90 9.53
C HIS A 5 0.47 15.50 9.32
N GLY A 6 0.67 16.76 9.72
CA GLY A 6 1.91 17.51 9.46
C GLY A 6 3.20 16.85 9.98
N ARG A 7 3.12 16.10 11.09
CA ARG A 7 4.27 15.38 11.68
C ARG A 7 4.48 13.97 11.13
N CYS A 8 3.68 13.53 10.16
CA CYS A 8 3.75 12.16 9.67
C CYS A 8 5.09 11.87 9.00
N GLU A 9 5.56 12.77 8.14
CA GLU A 9 6.81 12.55 7.41
C GLU A 9 8.02 12.42 8.34
N GLU A 10 8.11 13.28 9.36
CA GLU A 10 9.13 13.20 10.42
C GLU A 10 9.06 11.87 11.18
N PHE A 11 7.85 11.41 11.52
CA PHE A 11 7.63 10.15 12.20
C PHE A 11 8.09 8.96 11.35
N ILE A 12 7.67 8.91 10.08
CA ILE A 12 8.09 7.86 9.14
C ILE A 12 9.61 7.88 8.98
N ALA A 13 10.22 9.05 8.80
CA ALA A 13 11.67 9.19 8.66
C ALA A 13 12.40 8.64 9.90
N LYS A 14 11.99 9.05 11.10
CA LYS A 14 12.56 8.56 12.37
C LYS A 14 12.51 7.04 12.48
N CYS A 15 11.36 6.44 12.19
CA CYS A 15 11.20 4.98 12.24
C CYS A 15 11.97 4.27 11.12
N TRP A 16 12.06 4.89 9.93
CA TRP A 16 12.71 4.29 8.77
C TRP A 16 14.23 4.32 8.83
N PHE A 17 14.84 5.29 9.54
CA PHE A 17 16.30 5.38 9.68
C PHE A 17 16.91 4.49 10.77
N VAL A 18 16.11 3.69 11.49
CA VAL A 18 16.62 2.68 12.44
C VAL A 18 17.59 1.72 11.76
N GLN A 19 18.78 1.54 12.33
CA GLN A 19 19.79 0.64 11.75
C GLN A 19 19.31 -0.82 11.81
N VAL A 20 19.44 -1.50 10.67
CA VAL A 20 19.22 -2.94 10.51
C VAL A 20 20.44 -3.45 9.76
N ILE A 21 21.03 -4.57 10.16
CA ILE A 21 22.21 -5.17 9.53
C ILE A 21 21.79 -6.51 8.93
N ASP A 22 21.75 -6.58 7.60
CA ASP A 22 21.36 -7.73 6.77
C ASP A 22 21.46 -7.33 5.28
N CYS A 23 20.84 -8.09 4.39
CA CYS A 23 20.72 -7.76 2.97
C CYS A 23 19.64 -6.71 2.64
N PRO A 24 19.74 -6.01 1.49
CA PRO A 24 18.77 -4.99 1.06
C PRO A 24 17.30 -5.41 1.10
N MET A 25 16.96 -6.61 0.62
CA MET A 25 15.58 -7.13 0.69
C MET A 25 15.09 -7.33 2.13
N PHE A 26 15.98 -7.74 3.03
CA PHE A 26 15.67 -7.86 4.44
C PHE A 26 15.47 -6.49 5.08
N PHE A 27 16.27 -5.47 4.72
CA PHE A 27 16.09 -4.10 5.21
C PHE A 27 14.67 -3.59 4.98
N VAL A 28 14.20 -3.66 3.73
CA VAL A 28 12.85 -3.20 3.37
C VAL A 28 11.81 -3.97 4.16
N SER A 29 11.93 -5.30 4.23
CA SER A 29 10.96 -6.15 4.93
C SER A 29 10.92 -5.88 6.44
N LYS A 30 12.08 -5.76 7.09
CA LYS A 30 12.20 -5.54 8.54
C LYS A 30 11.79 -4.12 8.91
N LYS A 31 12.22 -3.10 8.16
CA LYS A 31 11.81 -1.70 8.37
C LYS A 31 10.31 -1.53 8.18
N SER A 32 9.69 -2.13 7.16
CA SER A 32 8.24 -2.15 7.03
C SER A 32 7.55 -2.79 8.24
N GLN A 33 8.07 -3.91 8.75
CA GLN A 33 7.50 -4.55 9.94
C GLN A 33 7.59 -3.68 11.20
N LEU A 34 8.75 -3.08 11.45
CA LEU A 34 8.95 -2.16 12.58
C LEU A 34 8.03 -0.95 12.44
N LEU A 35 8.02 -0.33 11.26
CA LEU A 35 7.17 0.82 10.96
C LEU A 35 5.69 0.49 11.17
N LYS A 36 5.23 -0.70 10.76
CA LYS A 36 3.84 -1.14 10.98
C LYS A 36 3.50 -1.20 12.48
N SER A 37 4.43 -1.68 13.31
CA SER A 37 4.26 -1.71 14.77
C SER A 37 4.14 -0.31 15.34
N GLU A 38 5.08 0.57 14.98
CA GLU A 38 5.11 1.97 15.44
C GLU A 38 3.88 2.76 14.98
N LEU A 39 3.46 2.59 13.72
CA LEU A 39 2.24 3.21 13.20
C LEU A 39 0.98 2.73 13.91
N LYS A 40 0.95 1.48 14.39
CA LYS A 40 -0.21 0.99 15.16
C LYS A 40 -0.32 1.71 16.50
N THR A 41 0.80 1.99 17.16
CA THR A 41 0.85 2.78 18.41
C THR A 41 0.52 4.24 18.13
N TRP A 42 1.20 4.84 17.17
CA TRP A 42 0.99 6.23 16.75
C TRP A 42 -0.45 6.50 16.32
N ASN A 43 -1.09 5.55 15.62
CA ASN A 43 -2.49 5.68 15.22
C ASN A 43 -3.43 5.83 16.42
N LYS A 44 -3.16 5.10 17.51
CA LYS A 44 -3.96 5.18 18.73
C LYS A 44 -3.73 6.49 19.48
N GLU A 45 -2.48 6.97 19.51
CA GLU A 45 -2.10 8.17 20.26
C GLU A 45 -2.54 9.46 19.55
N VAL A 46 -2.42 9.51 18.21
CA VAL A 46 -2.68 10.73 17.44
C VAL A 46 -4.10 10.81 16.90
N PHE A 47 -4.63 9.72 16.35
CA PHE A 47 -5.97 9.72 15.75
C PHE A 47 -7.04 9.13 16.69
N GLY A 48 -6.65 8.41 17.73
CA GLY A 48 -7.58 7.87 18.72
C GLY A 48 -8.74 7.08 18.11
N ASN A 49 -9.93 7.21 18.71
CA ASN A 49 -11.15 6.66 18.13
C ASN A 49 -11.81 7.73 17.26
N ILE A 50 -11.80 7.51 15.94
CA ILE A 50 -12.39 8.43 14.95
C ILE A 50 -13.86 8.75 15.26
N HIS A 51 -14.63 7.78 15.79
CA HIS A 51 -16.04 8.00 16.14
C HIS A 51 -16.19 8.95 17.34
N VAL A 52 -15.30 8.87 18.32
CA VAL A 52 -15.28 9.81 19.46
C VAL A 52 -14.86 11.20 19.00
N LEU A 53 -13.90 11.29 18.07
CA LEU A 53 -13.50 12.57 17.48
C LEU A 53 -14.64 13.25 16.74
N ILE A 54 -15.41 12.51 15.93
CA ILE A 54 -16.59 13.04 15.22
C ILE A 54 -17.65 13.53 16.22
N GLN A 55 -17.91 12.75 17.28
CA GLN A 55 -18.87 13.12 18.31
C GLN A 55 -18.45 14.43 19.01
N ASN A 56 -17.16 14.57 19.34
CA ASN A 56 -16.65 15.77 19.99
C ASN A 56 -16.61 16.99 19.05
N ALA A 57 -16.21 16.79 17.80
CA ALA A 57 -16.11 17.85 16.80
C ALA A 57 -17.49 18.38 16.38
N SER A 58 -18.52 17.53 16.35
CA SER A 58 -19.89 17.93 16.01
C SER A 58 -20.62 18.63 17.16
N ALA A 59 -20.19 18.45 18.42
CA ALA A 59 -20.84 19.04 19.59
C ALA A 59 -20.82 20.58 19.59
N LYS A 60 -19.70 21.20 19.20
CA LYS A 60 -19.56 22.67 19.14
C LYS A 60 -20.48 23.34 18.10
N PRO A 61 -20.46 22.96 16.81
CA PRO A 61 -21.36 23.53 15.82
C PRO A 61 -22.83 23.21 16.11
N THR A 62 -23.15 22.03 16.66
CA THR A 62 -24.53 21.71 17.07
C THR A 62 -25.05 22.65 18.16
N ASN A 63 -24.19 23.02 19.13
CA ASN A 63 -24.55 23.96 20.17
C ASN A 63 -24.77 25.38 19.61
N ILE A 64 -23.86 25.85 18.75
CA ILE A 64 -24.00 27.17 18.08
C ILE A 64 -25.27 27.21 17.23
N HIS A 65 -25.54 26.15 16.46
CA HIS A 65 -26.76 26.03 15.67
C HIS A 65 -28.02 26.06 16.54
N ALA A 66 -28.01 25.37 17.70
CA ALA A 66 -29.12 25.42 18.66
C ALA A 66 -29.36 26.84 19.23
N GLN A 67 -28.30 27.64 19.41
CA GLN A 67 -28.40 29.04 19.85
C GLN A 67 -28.92 29.97 18.74
N LEU A 68 -28.68 29.64 17.47
CA LEU A 68 -29.13 30.41 16.31
C LEU A 68 -30.63 30.23 16.00
N ILE A 69 -31.23 29.08 16.34
CA ILE A 69 -32.68 28.81 16.16
C ILE A 69 -33.56 29.86 16.87
N GLY A 70 -33.04 30.54 17.90
CA GLY A 70 -33.73 31.64 18.60
C GLY A 70 -33.22 33.05 18.28
N ASN A 71 -32.14 33.18 17.49
CA ASN A 71 -31.41 34.43 17.22
C ASN A 71 -31.02 34.53 15.73
N GLU A 72 -31.98 34.29 14.83
CA GLU A 72 -31.73 34.31 13.39
C GLU A 72 -31.12 35.65 12.96
N GLY A 73 -29.95 35.60 12.30
CA GLY A 73 -29.25 36.78 11.78
C GLY A 73 -28.17 37.39 12.69
N ASN A 74 -27.83 36.77 13.82
CA ASN A 74 -26.70 37.22 14.64
C ASN A 74 -25.35 36.98 13.94
N LYS A 75 -24.74 38.07 13.44
CA LYS A 75 -23.47 38.05 12.71
C LYS A 75 -22.32 37.49 13.53
N GLU A 76 -22.28 37.78 14.83
CA GLU A 76 -21.19 37.38 15.72
C GLU A 76 -21.21 35.87 16.00
N LEU A 77 -22.39 35.29 16.15
CA LEU A 77 -22.57 33.83 16.27
C LEU A 77 -22.24 33.10 14.95
N ASN A 78 -22.60 33.67 13.80
CA ASN A 78 -22.23 33.13 12.49
C ASN A 78 -20.69 33.15 12.29
N ASP A 79 -20.03 34.25 12.65
CA ASP A 79 -18.57 34.35 12.55
C ASP A 79 -17.86 33.34 13.47
N GLN A 80 -18.44 33.05 14.63
CA GLN A 80 -17.96 32.00 15.55
C GLN A 80 -18.19 30.57 15.04
N GLU A 81 -19.11 30.35 14.10
CA GLU A 81 -19.44 29.02 13.55
C GLU A 81 -18.43 28.55 12.49
N VAL A 82 -17.79 29.49 11.78
CA VAL A 82 -16.89 29.20 10.65
C VAL A 82 -15.72 28.29 11.05
N ILE A 83 -15.07 28.58 12.18
CA ILE A 83 -13.90 27.81 12.64
C ILE A 83 -14.29 26.38 13.07
N PRO A 84 -15.30 26.17 13.93
CA PRO A 84 -15.81 24.83 14.27
C PRO A 84 -16.24 24.01 13.04
N GLN A 85 -16.92 24.61 12.06
CA GLN A 85 -17.31 23.90 10.84
C GLN A 85 -16.09 23.43 10.05
N LYS A 86 -15.06 24.28 9.91
CA LYS A 86 -13.81 23.93 9.23
C LYS A 86 -13.06 22.81 9.94
N GLU A 87 -13.07 22.78 11.28
CA GLU A 87 -12.51 21.68 12.06
C GLU A 87 -13.31 20.38 11.88
N LEU A 88 -14.64 20.47 11.85
CA LEU A 88 -15.51 19.33 11.59
C LEU A 88 -15.29 18.73 10.19
N GLU A 89 -15.14 19.57 9.17
CA GLU A 89 -14.83 19.15 7.79
C GLU A 89 -13.51 18.36 7.71
N LYS A 90 -12.48 18.78 8.46
CA LYS A 90 -11.21 18.04 8.55
C LYS A 90 -11.43 16.65 9.15
N VAL A 91 -12.25 16.53 10.21
CA VAL A 91 -12.54 15.25 10.87
C VAL A 91 -13.34 14.33 9.93
N PHE A 92 -14.31 14.84 9.18
CA PHE A 92 -15.04 14.06 8.17
C PHE A 92 -14.13 13.60 7.03
N THR A 93 -13.18 14.43 6.60
CA THR A 93 -12.17 14.01 5.62
C THR A 93 -11.33 12.84 6.15
N MET A 94 -10.95 12.89 7.44
CA MET A 94 -10.25 11.77 8.08
C MET A 94 -11.11 10.51 8.15
N GLU A 95 -12.41 10.64 8.41
CA GLU A 95 -13.38 9.53 8.42
C GLU A 95 -13.54 8.91 7.03
N GLU A 96 -13.70 9.70 5.97
CA GLU A 96 -13.82 9.17 4.61
C GLU A 96 -12.59 8.33 4.26
N VAL A 97 -11.40 8.84 4.60
CA VAL A 97 -10.14 8.13 4.38
C VAL A 97 -10.04 6.89 5.27
N PHE A 98 -10.50 6.94 6.53
CA PHE A 98 -10.58 5.78 7.43
C PHE A 98 -11.41 4.65 6.81
N TRP A 99 -12.61 4.97 6.32
CA TRP A 99 -13.50 3.98 5.73
C TRP A 99 -12.96 3.45 4.40
N LYS A 100 -12.33 4.29 3.57
CA LYS A 100 -11.60 3.84 2.37
C LYS A 100 -10.51 2.82 2.73
N ASP A 101 -9.71 3.10 3.74
CA ASP A 101 -8.63 2.22 4.18
C ASP A 101 -9.17 0.92 4.80
N LYS A 102 -10.25 1.00 5.60
CA LYS A 102 -10.91 -0.17 6.22
C LYS A 102 -11.64 -1.03 5.20
N ALA A 103 -12.27 -0.45 4.18
CA ALA A 103 -12.87 -1.19 3.08
C ALA A 103 -11.81 -2.00 2.33
N LYS A 104 -10.62 -1.44 2.08
CA LYS A 104 -9.48 -2.19 1.53
C LYS A 104 -9.04 -3.33 2.45
N SER A 105 -9.07 -3.13 3.78
CA SER A 105 -8.63 -4.12 4.77
C SER A 105 -9.65 -5.22 5.12
N LYS A 106 -10.97 -4.98 5.03
CA LYS A 106 -12.01 -5.91 5.52
C LYS A 106 -12.01 -7.23 4.74
N TRP A 107 -11.75 -7.18 3.44
CA TRP A 107 -11.60 -8.36 2.58
C TRP A 107 -10.43 -9.28 2.96
N HIS A 108 -9.54 -8.86 3.87
CA HIS A 108 -8.39 -9.65 4.31
C HIS A 108 -8.71 -10.69 5.40
N LEU A 109 -9.79 -10.53 6.19
CA LEU A 109 -10.03 -11.40 7.36
C LEU A 109 -10.74 -12.73 7.03
N GLU A 110 -11.36 -12.86 5.86
CA GLU A 110 -12.26 -13.99 5.55
C GLU A 110 -11.58 -15.14 4.75
N GLY A 111 -10.29 -15.02 4.42
CA GLY A 111 -9.54 -16.02 3.64
C GLY A 111 -8.81 -17.07 4.49
N HIS A 112 -9.39 -18.26 4.67
CA HIS A 112 -8.80 -19.35 5.46
C HIS A 112 -7.74 -20.19 4.71
N LYS A 113 -6.87 -20.83 5.52
CA LYS A 113 -5.54 -21.45 5.27
C LYS A 113 -5.39 -22.58 4.23
N TYR A 114 -6.41 -22.97 3.46
CA TYR A 114 -6.36 -24.22 2.65
C TYR A 114 -5.74 -24.08 1.23
N ILE A 115 -5.50 -22.84 0.75
CA ILE A 115 -5.23 -22.58 -0.68
C ILE A 115 -3.73 -22.58 -1.06
N PHE A 116 -2.83 -22.66 -0.07
CA PHE A 116 -1.37 -22.69 -0.30
C PHE A 116 -0.92 -23.86 -1.22
N ILE A 117 -1.71 -24.93 -1.32
CA ILE A 117 -1.38 -26.12 -2.11
C ILE A 117 -1.63 -25.87 -3.61
N CYS A 118 -2.79 -25.33 -3.99
CA CYS A 118 -3.15 -25.13 -5.41
C CYS A 118 -2.26 -24.09 -6.11
N SER A 119 -1.87 -23.03 -5.40
CA SER A 119 -0.97 -21.99 -5.96
C SER A 119 0.46 -22.52 -6.17
N LYS A 120 0.96 -23.38 -5.28
CA LYS A 120 2.29 -24.02 -5.44
C LYS A 120 2.34 -24.94 -6.67
N ILE A 121 1.27 -25.70 -6.94
CA ILE A 121 1.19 -26.61 -8.09
C ILE A 121 1.22 -25.84 -9.42
N ARG A 122 0.57 -24.67 -9.50
CA ARG A 122 0.55 -23.85 -10.72
C ARG A 122 1.89 -23.13 -10.97
N MET A 123 2.57 -22.67 -9.91
CA MET A 123 3.91 -22.07 -10.01
C MET A 123 5.01 -23.07 -10.38
N ALA A 124 4.89 -24.33 -9.98
CA ALA A 124 5.87 -25.38 -10.33
C ALA A 124 5.85 -25.74 -11.83
N LYS A 125 4.76 -25.46 -12.55
CA LYS A 125 4.59 -25.83 -13.96
C LYS A 125 5.04 -24.77 -14.97
N ASN A 126 5.20 -23.50 -14.55
CA ASN A 126 5.51 -22.36 -15.43
C ASN A 126 6.72 -21.56 -14.91
N ILE A 127 7.86 -22.21 -14.72
CA ILE A 127 9.09 -21.52 -14.30
C ILE A 127 9.84 -21.07 -15.56
N ILE A 128 9.80 -19.76 -15.82
CA ILE A 128 10.74 -19.13 -16.76
C ILE A 128 11.99 -18.80 -15.94
N THR A 129 13.08 -19.51 -16.20
CA THR A 129 14.35 -19.33 -15.48
C THR A 129 15.18 -18.21 -16.09
N HIS A 130 15.32 -18.20 -17.41
CA HIS A 130 16.03 -17.17 -18.17
C HIS A 130 15.39 -16.97 -19.53
N ILE A 131 15.53 -15.77 -20.08
CA ILE A 131 15.25 -15.47 -21.48
C ILE A 131 16.58 -15.08 -22.10
N ILE A 132 17.03 -15.88 -23.06
CA ILE A 132 18.29 -15.70 -23.78
C ILE A 132 17.92 -15.20 -25.17
N THR A 133 18.50 -14.07 -25.56
CA THR A 133 18.33 -13.48 -26.90
C THR A 133 19.56 -13.79 -27.77
N ASN A 134 19.46 -13.56 -29.08
CA ASN A 134 20.58 -13.75 -30.01
C ASN A 134 21.77 -12.81 -29.72
N GLU A 135 21.58 -11.77 -28.91
CA GLU A 135 22.59 -10.78 -28.52
C GLU A 135 23.10 -10.98 -27.07
N GLY A 136 22.61 -12.01 -26.34
CA GLY A 136 23.02 -12.33 -24.97
C GLY A 136 21.87 -12.39 -23.97
N LEU A 137 22.23 -12.36 -22.67
CA LEU A 137 21.27 -12.34 -21.55
C LEU A 137 20.46 -11.04 -21.57
N LEU A 138 19.17 -11.10 -21.20
CA LEU A 138 18.32 -9.91 -21.04
C LEU A 138 18.96 -8.91 -20.07
N HIS A 139 19.54 -7.83 -20.61
CA HIS A 139 20.09 -6.67 -19.90
C HIS A 139 21.15 -7.05 -18.86
N ASP A 140 22.36 -6.51 -18.97
CA ASP A 140 23.36 -6.73 -17.93
C ASP A 140 22.77 -6.24 -16.59
N PRO A 141 22.66 -7.08 -15.55
CA PRO A 141 22.14 -6.66 -14.25
C PRO A 141 22.86 -5.43 -13.68
N ASP A 142 24.08 -5.17 -14.15
CA ASP A 142 24.89 -4.01 -13.78
C ASP A 142 24.43 -2.69 -14.46
N GLU A 143 23.60 -2.72 -15.52
CA GLU A 143 23.02 -1.50 -16.13
C GLU A 143 21.71 -1.04 -15.46
N MET A 144 21.08 -1.89 -14.65
CA MET A 144 19.77 -1.64 -14.02
C MET A 144 19.85 -0.85 -12.69
N GLU A 145 20.92 -0.09 -12.48
CA GLU A 145 21.17 0.67 -11.24
C GLU A 145 20.58 2.09 -11.23
N ALA A 146 19.96 2.54 -12.32
CA ALA A 146 19.40 3.89 -12.38
C ALA A 146 18.20 4.04 -11.42
N HIS A 147 18.41 4.76 -10.30
CA HIS A 147 17.35 5.13 -9.35
C HIS A 147 16.09 5.72 -10.03
N ASP A 148 16.26 6.38 -11.17
CA ASP A 148 15.19 6.99 -11.96
C ASP A 148 14.30 5.98 -12.67
N GLU A 149 14.83 4.84 -13.11
CA GLU A 149 14.05 3.77 -13.73
C GLU A 149 13.15 3.07 -12.69
N VAL A 150 13.72 2.71 -11.54
CA VAL A 150 12.94 2.11 -10.45
C VAL A 150 11.86 3.07 -9.97
N LYS A 151 12.16 4.38 -9.89
CA LYS A 151 11.16 5.39 -9.56
C LYS A 151 10.05 5.42 -10.61
N LYS A 152 10.38 5.48 -11.90
CA LYS A 152 9.39 5.48 -12.98
C LYS A 152 8.42 4.29 -12.85
N ASP A 153 8.93 3.08 -12.60
CA ASP A 153 8.07 1.90 -12.45
C ASP A 153 7.24 1.89 -11.17
N VAL A 154 7.79 2.39 -10.06
CA VAL A 154 7.02 2.61 -8.82
C VAL A 154 5.84 3.54 -9.08
N PHE A 155 6.05 4.64 -9.79
CA PHE A 155 5.02 5.64 -10.06
C PHE A 155 4.03 5.22 -11.16
N ASN A 156 4.41 4.30 -12.04
CA ASN A 156 3.52 3.67 -13.02
C ASN A 156 2.58 2.62 -12.38
N LEU A 157 2.90 2.11 -11.19
CA LEU A 157 2.00 1.22 -10.47
C LEU A 157 0.84 1.98 -9.84
N ASN A 158 -0.35 1.36 -9.83
CA ASN A 158 -1.54 1.96 -9.23
C ASN A 158 -1.34 2.23 -7.73
N LYS A 159 -1.30 3.51 -7.35
CA LYS A 159 -1.16 3.98 -5.97
C LYS A 159 -2.27 3.49 -5.05
N ASP A 160 -3.47 3.30 -5.58
CA ASP A 160 -4.67 2.91 -4.83
C ASP A 160 -4.83 1.40 -4.69
N SER A 161 -3.92 0.61 -5.28
CA SER A 161 -3.95 -0.84 -5.19
C SER A 161 -3.91 -1.36 -3.75
N ALA A 162 -4.65 -2.43 -3.50
CA ALA A 162 -4.71 -3.04 -2.17
C ALA A 162 -3.33 -3.50 -1.69
N PRO A 163 -3.00 -3.29 -0.39
CA PRO A 163 -1.74 -3.68 0.19
C PRO A 163 -1.62 -5.21 0.32
N GLY A 164 -0.38 -5.70 0.41
CA GLY A 164 -0.12 -7.11 0.70
C GLY A 164 -0.15 -7.41 2.21
N VAL A 165 0.50 -8.50 2.62
CA VAL A 165 0.62 -8.91 4.03
C VAL A 165 1.32 -7.85 4.90
N ASP A 166 2.20 -7.06 4.28
CA ASP A 166 2.95 -6.00 4.97
C ASP A 166 2.07 -4.79 5.32
N GLY A 167 0.92 -4.62 4.69
CA GLY A 167 0.01 -3.51 4.95
C GLY A 167 0.41 -2.19 4.26
N PHE A 168 1.41 -2.20 3.37
CA PHE A 168 1.87 -0.99 2.66
C PHE A 168 1.46 -1.06 1.18
N GLY A 169 0.51 -0.21 0.80
CA GLY A 169 0.02 -0.06 -0.58
C GLY A 169 0.81 0.99 -1.38
N GLY A 170 0.46 1.21 -2.64
CA GLY A 170 1.20 2.10 -3.52
C GLY A 170 1.30 3.54 -3.04
N ILE A 171 0.27 4.05 -2.37
CA ILE A 171 0.25 5.38 -1.77
C ILE A 171 1.41 5.61 -0.80
N PHE A 172 1.83 4.58 -0.05
CA PHE A 172 2.99 4.68 0.84
C PHE A 172 4.28 4.88 0.04
N TYR A 173 4.47 4.11 -1.03
CA TYR A 173 5.68 4.18 -1.85
C TYR A 173 5.77 5.48 -2.65
N HIS A 174 4.63 6.00 -3.11
CA HIS A 174 4.56 7.27 -3.83
C HIS A 174 4.84 8.45 -2.89
N TYR A 175 4.16 8.49 -1.75
CA TYR A 175 4.22 9.63 -0.83
C TYR A 175 5.56 9.70 -0.07
N PHE A 176 6.07 8.57 0.42
CA PHE A 176 7.31 8.53 1.21
C PHE A 176 8.54 8.12 0.39
N TRP A 177 8.50 8.28 -0.94
CA TRP A 177 9.60 7.91 -1.83
C TRP A 177 10.92 8.57 -1.43
N SER A 178 10.90 9.85 -1.04
CA SER A 178 12.07 10.60 -0.58
C SER A 178 12.84 9.89 0.54
N ILE A 179 12.11 9.22 1.45
CA ILE A 179 12.63 8.50 2.61
C ILE A 179 13.08 7.08 2.22
N ILE A 180 12.26 6.35 1.47
CA ILE A 180 12.46 4.91 1.27
C ILE A 180 13.28 4.56 0.02
N LYS A 181 13.47 5.50 -0.92
CA LYS A 181 14.05 5.27 -2.26
C LYS A 181 15.33 4.45 -2.23
N LYS A 182 16.27 4.77 -1.34
CA LYS A 182 17.58 4.11 -1.26
C LYS A 182 17.43 2.62 -0.95
N ASN A 183 16.61 2.29 0.05
CA ASN A 183 16.42 0.89 0.46
C ASN A 183 15.61 0.11 -0.59
N VAL A 184 14.59 0.72 -1.18
CA VAL A 184 13.76 0.08 -2.21
C VAL A 184 14.58 -0.20 -3.47
N THR A 185 15.30 0.80 -4.01
CA THR A 185 16.15 0.60 -5.19
C THR A 185 17.23 -0.44 -4.93
N SER A 186 17.89 -0.42 -3.77
CA SER A 186 18.90 -1.42 -3.43
C SER A 186 18.33 -2.83 -3.35
N ALA A 187 17.11 -3.01 -2.82
CA ALA A 187 16.43 -4.30 -2.79
C ALA A 187 16.04 -4.80 -4.19
N VAL A 188 15.59 -3.90 -5.06
CA VAL A 188 15.28 -4.21 -6.47
C VAL A 188 16.56 -4.61 -7.21
N THR A 189 17.61 -3.78 -7.13
CA THR A 189 18.92 -4.04 -7.74
C THR A 189 19.48 -5.39 -7.29
N GLN A 190 19.38 -5.70 -5.99
CA GLN A 190 19.81 -7.00 -5.46
C GLN A 190 19.08 -8.18 -6.13
N PHE A 191 17.78 -8.07 -6.38
CA PHE A 191 17.03 -9.13 -7.06
C PHE A 191 17.55 -9.37 -8.47
N PHE A 192 17.80 -8.30 -9.25
CA PHE A 192 18.26 -8.45 -10.63
C PHE A 192 19.72 -8.89 -10.72
N LYS A 193 20.57 -8.45 -9.79
CA LYS A 193 21.98 -8.87 -9.72
C LYS A 193 22.16 -10.36 -9.39
N TYR A 194 21.33 -10.90 -8.49
CA TYR A 194 21.51 -12.27 -7.98
C TYR A 194 20.41 -13.26 -8.40
N GLY A 195 19.33 -12.80 -9.05
CA GLY A 195 18.19 -13.63 -9.46
C GLY A 195 17.41 -14.24 -8.29
N TRP A 196 17.59 -13.75 -7.06
CA TRP A 196 17.05 -14.34 -5.85
C TRP A 196 16.05 -13.43 -5.13
N ILE A 197 15.00 -14.02 -4.56
CA ILE A 197 13.99 -13.31 -3.77
C ILE A 197 13.78 -13.99 -2.40
N MET A 198 13.86 -13.21 -1.33
CA MET A 198 13.66 -13.74 0.03
C MET A 198 12.23 -14.30 0.21
N PRO A 199 12.04 -15.49 0.82
CA PRO A 199 10.71 -16.12 0.95
C PRO A 199 9.62 -15.22 1.57
N LYS A 200 9.96 -14.47 2.62
CA LYS A 200 9.03 -13.52 3.27
C LYS A 200 8.75 -12.27 2.43
N TYR A 201 9.63 -11.93 1.49
CA TYR A 201 9.48 -10.76 0.62
C TYR A 201 8.31 -10.95 -0.35
N LYS A 202 8.17 -12.18 -0.90
CA LYS A 202 7.12 -12.60 -1.84
C LYS A 202 5.83 -13.13 -1.20
N SER A 203 5.61 -12.85 0.08
CA SER A 203 4.38 -13.26 0.76
C SER A 203 3.19 -12.47 0.24
N ASN A 204 2.09 -13.15 -0.06
CA ASN A 204 0.86 -12.57 -0.60
C ASN A 204 -0.33 -12.93 0.29
N ASN A 205 -1.31 -12.04 0.36
CA ASN A 205 -2.64 -12.40 0.86
C ASN A 205 -3.43 -13.05 -0.28
N ILE A 206 -4.29 -14.00 0.05
CA ILE A 206 -5.17 -14.65 -0.90
C ILE A 206 -6.60 -14.37 -0.45
N ILE A 207 -7.42 -13.86 -1.35
CA ILE A 207 -8.82 -13.51 -1.12
C ILE A 207 -9.69 -14.34 -2.06
N LEU A 208 -10.80 -14.84 -1.53
CA LEU A 208 -11.85 -15.49 -2.30
C LEU A 208 -12.95 -14.47 -2.55
N LEU A 209 -13.24 -14.17 -3.81
CA LEU A 209 -14.40 -13.37 -4.18
C LEU A 209 -15.51 -14.29 -4.70
N PRO A 210 -16.70 -14.27 -4.10
CA PRO A 210 -17.84 -15.01 -4.64
C PRO A 210 -18.18 -14.48 -6.03
N LYS A 211 -18.44 -15.38 -7.00
CA LYS A 211 -18.85 -15.00 -8.36
C LYS A 211 -20.32 -14.57 -8.43
N TYR A 212 -21.16 -15.06 -7.51
CA TYR A 212 -22.59 -14.78 -7.39
C TYR A 212 -23.00 -14.77 -5.91
N MET A 213 -24.21 -14.26 -5.62
CA MET A 213 -24.78 -14.25 -4.26
C MET A 213 -25.13 -15.68 -3.81
N ASP A 214 -25.17 -15.91 -2.50
CA ASP A 214 -25.58 -17.18 -1.87
C ASP A 214 -24.82 -18.42 -2.36
N VAL A 215 -23.50 -18.29 -2.44
CA VAL A 215 -22.61 -19.39 -2.86
C VAL A 215 -22.44 -20.45 -1.79
N ASP A 216 -22.73 -21.70 -2.17
CA ASP A 216 -22.61 -22.91 -1.36
C ASP A 216 -21.48 -23.86 -1.82
N SER A 217 -20.86 -23.57 -2.97
CA SER A 217 -19.80 -24.37 -3.59
C SER A 217 -18.50 -23.60 -3.85
N MET A 218 -17.36 -24.27 -3.74
CA MET A 218 -16.02 -23.68 -3.85
C MET A 218 -15.68 -23.20 -5.27
N ASP A 219 -16.17 -23.87 -6.32
CA ASP A 219 -15.92 -23.49 -7.72
C ASP A 219 -16.58 -22.15 -8.10
N SER A 220 -17.51 -21.71 -7.26
CA SER A 220 -18.20 -20.44 -7.34
C SER A 220 -17.37 -19.25 -6.85
N PHE A 221 -16.13 -19.46 -6.41
CA PHE A 221 -15.24 -18.38 -5.99
C PHE A 221 -14.13 -18.09 -7.02
N THR A 222 -13.72 -16.83 -7.07
CA THR A 222 -12.56 -16.37 -7.82
C THR A 222 -11.43 -16.08 -6.85
N LEU A 223 -10.27 -16.70 -7.11
CA LEU A 223 -9.08 -16.49 -6.30
C LEU A 223 -8.34 -15.22 -6.73
N ILE A 224 -8.09 -14.31 -5.79
CA ILE A 224 -7.26 -13.14 -6.00
C ILE A 224 -6.07 -13.17 -5.05
N SER A 225 -4.85 -13.08 -5.60
CA SER A 225 -3.64 -12.92 -4.80
C SER A 225 -3.23 -11.46 -4.71
N LEU A 226 -3.30 -10.90 -3.50
CA LEU A 226 -2.81 -9.57 -3.19
C LEU A 226 -1.32 -9.64 -2.81
N ALA A 227 -0.47 -9.35 -3.79
CA ALA A 227 0.97 -9.27 -3.57
C ALA A 227 1.38 -7.99 -2.83
N ASN A 228 2.47 -8.07 -2.05
CA ASN A 228 3.12 -6.88 -1.49
C ASN A 228 3.52 -5.92 -2.61
N PHE A 229 3.35 -4.61 -2.40
CA PHE A 229 3.67 -3.61 -3.43
C PHE A 229 5.15 -3.68 -3.85
N LYS A 230 6.06 -3.94 -2.92
CA LYS A 230 7.48 -4.17 -3.21
C LYS A 230 7.77 -5.29 -4.23
N VAL A 231 6.94 -6.33 -4.28
CA VAL A 231 7.04 -7.41 -5.28
C VAL A 231 6.47 -6.94 -6.63
N LYS A 232 5.38 -6.16 -6.60
CA LYS A 232 4.78 -5.59 -7.82
C LYS A 232 5.77 -4.73 -8.60
N ILE A 233 6.66 -4.01 -7.91
CA ILE A 233 7.75 -3.23 -8.54
C ILE A 233 8.64 -4.14 -9.39
N ILE A 234 9.17 -5.22 -8.80
CA ILE A 234 10.04 -6.17 -9.50
C ILE A 234 9.32 -6.78 -10.71
N THR A 235 8.07 -7.24 -10.52
CA THR A 235 7.31 -7.84 -11.63
C THR A 235 6.96 -6.85 -12.73
N LYS A 236 6.81 -5.56 -12.40
CA LYS A 236 6.53 -4.50 -13.37
C LYS A 236 7.74 -4.24 -14.25
N ILE A 237 8.93 -4.17 -13.64
CA ILE A 237 10.21 -4.03 -14.37
C ILE A 237 10.39 -5.23 -15.29
N LEU A 238 10.26 -6.47 -14.77
CA LEU A 238 10.35 -7.69 -15.58
C LEU A 238 9.35 -7.71 -16.75
N ALA A 239 8.10 -7.28 -16.52
CA ALA A 239 7.11 -7.21 -17.57
C ALA A 239 7.45 -6.15 -18.64
N GLY A 240 8.03 -5.02 -18.22
CA GLY A 240 8.53 -3.99 -19.13
C GLY A 240 9.65 -4.51 -20.03
N MET A 241 10.62 -5.23 -19.46
CA MET A 241 11.70 -5.89 -20.20
C MET A 241 11.14 -6.92 -21.19
N LEU A 242 10.20 -7.77 -20.74
CA LEU A 242 9.58 -8.79 -21.59
C LEU A 242 8.78 -8.17 -22.75
N ALA A 243 8.07 -7.07 -22.51
CA ALA A 243 7.20 -6.43 -23.49
C ALA A 243 7.95 -6.00 -24.77
N ILE A 244 9.24 -5.70 -24.69
CA ILE A 244 10.08 -5.33 -25.84
C ILE A 244 10.15 -6.48 -26.85
N PHE A 245 10.17 -7.73 -26.39
CA PHE A 245 10.34 -8.94 -27.21
C PHE A 245 9.04 -9.67 -27.49
N MET A 246 7.94 -9.30 -26.83
CA MET A 246 6.62 -9.90 -27.08
C MET A 246 6.22 -9.90 -28.58
N PRO A 247 6.47 -8.83 -29.37
CA PRO A 247 6.16 -8.83 -30.79
C PRO A 247 6.94 -9.86 -31.62
N THR A 248 8.11 -10.30 -31.16
CA THR A 248 8.92 -11.32 -31.86
C THR A 248 8.56 -12.75 -31.46
N LEU A 249 7.95 -12.92 -30.29
CA LEU A 249 7.63 -14.24 -29.71
C LEU A 249 6.20 -14.69 -29.99
N ILE A 250 5.29 -13.75 -30.26
CA ILE A 250 3.88 -14.04 -30.52
C ILE A 250 3.64 -14.06 -32.02
N SER A 251 3.11 -15.19 -32.51
CA SER A 251 2.53 -15.27 -33.86
C SER A 251 1.51 -14.17 -34.06
N LYS A 252 1.59 -13.47 -35.19
CA LYS A 252 0.48 -12.62 -35.66
C LYS A 252 -0.81 -13.42 -35.79
#